data_AF-A0A8T1C4C3-F1
#
_entry.id   AF-A0A8T1C4C3-F1
#
_cell.length_a   1.000
_cell.length_b   1.000
_cell.length_c   1.000
_cell.angle_alpha   90.00
_cell.angle_beta   90.00
_cell.angle_gamma   90.00
#
_symmetry.space_group_name_H-M   'P 1'
#
loop_
_entity.id
_entity.type
_entity.pdbx_description
1 polymer ?
#
loop_
_entity_poly.entity_id
_entity_poly.type
_entity_poly.pdbx_seq_one_letter_code
_entity_poly.pdbx_strand_id
1 'polypeptide(L)'
;MRLALLVQKLVEYWESTQVELRGFYSVERVRELTDYNQRASIFRALVVLVLIPWPCVIITILVDMIPLRPPSEGLGANYLFIVRVFLAFWVATIVINLQFRHSVPTAPLSNKRIIISGAFTAVFTTGVVYALSMAIGFPLPFGIITVSPMWVVFMLIPLLSFLKKARSDPEVWPLVINTLKVWVCQESLVVIYPTYFYIFTTLPADAKSPYAFLLPIIKIFLRNVMSRTVVHLNDEIPEVVLMNVEVFNSLFMSYCMQNTPSIWTTLGLIAIDGAQMIASMHDVAVVIQRLRILKERVNAERARQLLANPTSTQIKILRRKTILVYTQDILDRYKQTAQVSVASTTVTDSSSPSVEILDLKPKTMSFKGVPKQILYSPSTLGRSKGVSLRKIFSVDGAPDKEDITQLELDYAQQVRKVLYITEFMLLINYVEVIVPVIFSANLLVMYYLPNRVYYSQIDSMDDAKLWSTLGNVMLYCFLQLVSLVIMFMLLWHKLHISAVRQLAFVLEKQGEQVQTKLVFWVFYNVQATLQHFASDYTFKFAWLHHTPT
;
A
#
# COMPACT_ATOMS: atom_id res chain seq x y z
N MET A 1 33.40 -1.18 -22.91
CA MET A 1 33.41 -2.05 -21.71
C MET A 1 33.03 -1.33 -20.42
N ARG A 2 33.62 -0.18 -20.06
CA ARG A 2 33.25 0.58 -18.83
C ARG A 2 31.82 1.13 -18.81
N LEU A 3 31.30 1.61 -19.95
CA LEU A 3 29.92 2.11 -20.04
C LEU A 3 28.88 0.99 -19.85
N ALA A 4 29.09 -0.17 -20.45
CA ALA A 4 28.20 -1.33 -20.28
C ALA A 4 28.17 -1.83 -18.82
N LEU A 5 29.32 -1.81 -18.14
CA LEU A 5 29.44 -2.19 -16.73
C LEU A 5 28.79 -1.17 -15.79
N LEU A 6 28.84 0.13 -16.14
CA LEU A 6 28.11 1.18 -15.44
C LEU A 6 26.60 1.07 -15.67
N VAL A 7 26.17 0.84 -16.91
CA VAL A 7 24.75 0.61 -17.24
C VAL A 7 24.23 -0.62 -16.51
N GLN A 8 24.98 -1.73 -16.48
CA GLN A 8 24.58 -2.92 -15.76
C GLN A 8 24.47 -2.67 -14.24
N LYS A 9 25.43 -1.96 -13.64
CA LYS A 9 25.34 -1.57 -12.22
C LYS A 9 24.17 -0.64 -11.93
N LEU A 10 23.86 0.28 -12.85
CA LEU A 10 22.70 1.18 -12.73
C LEU A 10 21.39 0.40 -12.85
N VAL A 11 21.31 -0.57 -13.76
CA VAL A 11 20.16 -1.48 -13.91
C VAL A 11 20.01 -2.35 -12.67
N GLU A 12 21.08 -2.98 -12.16
CA GLU A 12 21.02 -3.77 -10.92
C GLU A 12 20.62 -2.92 -9.71
N TYR A 13 21.13 -1.69 -9.62
CA TYR A 13 20.72 -0.76 -8.57
C TYR A 13 19.26 -0.35 -8.72
N TRP A 14 18.79 -0.09 -9.94
CA TRP A 14 17.39 0.22 -10.26
C TRP A 14 16.43 -0.94 -9.98
N GLU A 15 16.77 -2.17 -10.39
CA GLU A 15 16.02 -3.38 -10.05
C GLU A 15 16.01 -3.59 -8.53
N SER A 16 17.10 -3.24 -7.83
CA SER A 16 17.14 -3.31 -6.38
C SER A 16 16.22 -2.28 -5.71
N THR A 17 15.94 -1.12 -6.32
CA THR A 17 15.02 -0.12 -5.76
C THR A 17 13.55 -0.42 -6.07
N GLN A 18 13.27 -1.35 -6.98
CA GLN A 18 11.92 -1.78 -7.32
C GLN A 18 11.33 -2.72 -6.24
N VAL A 19 10.45 -2.16 -5.42
CA VAL A 19 9.70 -2.88 -4.38
C VAL A 19 8.83 -4.00 -4.98
N GLU A 20 8.31 -3.79 -6.19
CA GLU A 20 7.40 -4.72 -6.88
C GLU A 20 8.02 -6.10 -7.16
N LEU A 21 9.35 -6.18 -7.34
CA LEU A 21 10.03 -7.43 -7.69
C LEU A 21 10.29 -8.37 -6.50
N ARG A 22 10.01 -7.91 -5.27
CA ARG A 22 10.40 -8.59 -4.02
C ARG A 22 9.28 -9.42 -3.36
N GLY A 23 8.05 -9.36 -3.88
CA GLY A 23 6.90 -10.04 -3.29
C GLY A 23 6.37 -11.23 -4.10
N PHE A 24 5.39 -11.92 -3.51
CA PHE A 24 4.64 -13.01 -4.12
C PHE A 24 3.27 -13.10 -3.43
N TYR A 25 2.22 -13.46 -4.18
CA TYR A 25 0.92 -13.75 -3.58
C TYR A 25 0.98 -14.95 -2.64
N SER A 26 0.19 -15.00 -1.58
CA SER A 26 -0.09 -16.24 -0.86
C SER A 26 -0.93 -17.19 -1.71
N VAL A 27 -0.93 -18.47 -1.34
CA VAL A 27 -1.79 -19.49 -1.95
C VAL A 27 -3.26 -19.12 -1.82
N GLU A 28 -3.64 -18.53 -0.68
CA GLU A 28 -5.02 -18.14 -0.42
C GLU A 28 -5.46 -16.99 -1.33
N ARG A 29 -4.62 -15.96 -1.50
CA ARG A 29 -4.90 -14.83 -2.40
C ARG A 29 -5.10 -15.29 -3.85
N VAL A 30 -4.32 -16.27 -4.32
CA VAL A 30 -4.52 -16.86 -5.67
C VAL A 30 -5.87 -17.55 -5.79
N ARG A 31 -6.29 -18.30 -4.77
CA ARG A 31 -7.60 -18.97 -4.74
C ARG A 31 -8.73 -17.94 -4.78
N GLU A 32 -8.67 -16.93 -3.92
CA GLU A 32 -9.66 -15.88 -3.85
C GLU A 32 -9.78 -15.09 -5.15
N LEU A 33 -8.65 -14.75 -5.78
CA LEU A 33 -8.64 -14.10 -7.10
C LEU A 33 -9.25 -15.00 -8.18
N THR A 34 -9.03 -16.31 -8.11
CA THR A 34 -9.60 -17.26 -9.09
C THR A 34 -11.11 -17.37 -8.93
N ASP A 35 -11.60 -17.47 -7.69
CA ASP A 35 -13.04 -17.48 -7.38
C ASP A 35 -13.71 -16.16 -7.80
N TYR A 36 -13.05 -15.03 -7.50
CA TYR A 36 -13.51 -13.72 -7.94
C TYR A 36 -13.63 -13.62 -9.45
N ASN A 37 -12.62 -14.07 -10.19
CA ASN A 37 -12.63 -14.07 -11.64
C ASN A 37 -13.75 -14.93 -12.24
N GLN A 38 -14.20 -15.98 -11.56
CA GLN A 38 -15.32 -16.82 -12.02
C GLN A 38 -16.68 -16.17 -11.75
N ARG A 39 -16.83 -15.48 -10.61
CA ARG A 39 -18.12 -14.91 -10.16
C ARG A 39 -18.37 -13.48 -10.64
N ALA A 40 -17.34 -12.64 -10.72
CA ALA A 40 -17.49 -11.22 -10.97
C ALA A 40 -17.64 -10.91 -12.47
N SER A 41 -18.67 -10.13 -12.82
CA SER A 41 -18.83 -9.55 -14.15
C SER A 41 -17.88 -8.36 -14.35
N ILE A 42 -17.53 -8.07 -15.61
CA ILE A 42 -16.70 -6.89 -15.95
C ILE A 42 -17.43 -5.60 -15.56
N PHE A 43 -18.75 -5.55 -15.73
CA PHE A 43 -19.55 -4.38 -15.34
C PHE A 43 -19.43 -4.10 -13.83
N ARG A 44 -19.58 -5.12 -12.98
CA ARG A 44 -19.37 -4.97 -11.53
C ARG A 44 -17.96 -4.45 -11.22
N ALA A 45 -16.95 -5.01 -11.87
CA ALA A 45 -15.57 -4.58 -11.70
C ALA A 45 -15.37 -3.10 -12.06
N LEU A 46 -15.95 -2.62 -13.17
CA LEU A 46 -15.89 -1.21 -13.56
C LEU A 46 -16.61 -0.29 -12.57
N VAL A 47 -17.78 -0.70 -12.07
CA VAL A 47 -18.54 0.07 -11.07
C VAL A 47 -17.73 0.24 -9.78
N VAL A 48 -17.06 -0.82 -9.32
CA VAL A 48 -16.17 -0.77 -8.15
C VAL A 48 -15.06 0.26 -8.35
N LEU A 49 -14.40 0.26 -9.51
CA LEU A 49 -13.33 1.21 -9.84
C LEU A 49 -13.80 2.66 -9.80
N VAL A 50 -15.02 2.92 -10.25
CA VAL A 50 -15.57 4.28 -10.29
C VAL A 50 -16.07 4.71 -8.91
N LEU A 51 -16.66 3.81 -8.10
CA LEU A 51 -17.32 4.18 -6.85
C LEU A 51 -16.37 4.37 -5.67
N ILE A 52 -15.27 3.60 -5.62
CA ILE A 52 -14.30 3.65 -4.53
C ILE A 52 -13.72 5.04 -4.23
N PRO A 53 -13.38 5.92 -5.19
CA PRO A 53 -12.81 7.22 -4.84
C PRO A 53 -13.79 8.22 -4.20
N TRP A 54 -15.10 8.05 -4.31
CA TRP A 54 -16.05 9.12 -3.95
C TRP A 54 -16.30 9.35 -2.45
N PRO A 55 -16.27 8.35 -1.55
CA PRO A 55 -16.49 8.59 -0.13
C PRO A 55 -15.51 9.60 0.48
N CYS A 56 -14.24 9.63 0.04
CA CYS A 56 -13.28 10.62 0.55
C CYS A 56 -13.60 12.05 0.10
N VAL A 57 -14.08 12.22 -1.14
CA VAL A 57 -14.54 13.51 -1.66
C VAL A 57 -15.76 13.99 -0.87
N ILE A 58 -16.75 13.11 -0.67
CA ILE A 58 -17.97 13.45 0.09
C ILE A 58 -17.64 13.87 1.52
N ILE A 59 -16.83 13.09 2.24
CA ILE A 59 -16.45 13.41 3.63
C ILE A 59 -15.72 14.76 3.70
N THR A 60 -14.84 15.03 2.73
CA THR A 60 -14.08 16.28 2.68
C THR A 60 -15.01 17.48 2.44
N ILE A 61 -15.92 17.38 1.46
CA ILE A 61 -16.91 18.42 1.17
C ILE A 61 -17.82 18.69 2.38
N LEU A 62 -18.30 17.65 3.05
CA LEU A 62 -19.19 17.80 4.21
C LEU A 62 -18.56 18.63 5.34
N VAL A 63 -17.26 18.46 5.58
CA VAL A 63 -16.53 19.27 6.57
C VAL A 63 -16.28 20.69 6.05
N ASP A 64 -16.02 20.84 4.76
CA ASP A 64 -15.73 22.13 4.13
C ASP A 64 -16.98 23.00 3.90
N MET A 65 -18.18 22.44 4.01
CA MET A 65 -19.44 23.18 4.04
C MET A 65 -19.65 24.01 5.31
N ILE A 66 -18.86 23.77 6.37
CA ILE A 66 -18.94 24.55 7.61
C ILE A 66 -18.39 25.96 7.36
N PRO A 67 -19.18 27.02 7.54
CA PRO A 67 -18.76 28.37 7.17
C PRO A 67 -17.63 28.87 8.09
N LEU A 68 -16.67 29.55 7.48
CA LEU A 68 -15.53 30.17 8.15
C LEU A 68 -15.62 31.69 8.13
N ARG A 69 -14.88 32.33 9.03
CA ARG A 69 -14.70 33.79 9.09
C ARG A 69 -13.23 34.15 8.87
N PRO A 70 -12.91 35.43 8.61
CA PRO A 70 -11.52 35.86 8.47
C PRO A 70 -10.68 35.49 9.69
N PRO A 71 -9.46 34.92 9.51
CA PRO A 71 -8.56 34.64 10.63
C PRO A 71 -8.20 35.89 11.45
N SER A 72 -8.24 37.08 10.83
CA SER A 72 -7.96 38.38 11.46
C SER A 72 -8.97 38.79 12.54
N GLU A 73 -10.20 38.24 12.52
CA GLU A 73 -11.22 38.51 13.56
C GLU A 73 -10.93 37.78 14.88
N GLY A 74 -9.85 36.99 14.93
CA GLY A 74 -9.42 36.27 16.12
C GLY A 74 -10.20 34.98 16.39
N LEU A 75 -9.79 34.28 17.44
CA LEU A 75 -10.29 32.94 17.77
C LEU A 75 -11.77 32.92 18.16
N GLY A 76 -12.24 33.94 18.89
CA GLY A 76 -13.63 34.02 19.38
C GLY A 76 -14.67 34.13 18.26
N ALA A 77 -14.35 34.87 17.19
CA ALA A 77 -15.20 34.95 16.00
C ALA A 77 -15.19 33.66 15.18
N ASN A 78 -14.11 32.88 15.26
CA ASN A 78 -13.86 31.66 14.51
C ASN A 78 -14.24 30.38 15.30
N TYR A 79 -15.30 30.40 16.10
CA TYR A 79 -15.73 29.20 16.86
C TYR A 79 -16.11 28.01 15.95
N LEU A 80 -16.64 28.27 14.75
CA LEU A 80 -16.94 27.21 13.76
C LEU A 80 -15.68 26.56 13.19
N PHE A 81 -14.55 27.28 13.15
CA PHE A 81 -13.27 26.67 12.82
C PHE A 81 -12.88 25.61 13.86
N ILE A 82 -13.13 25.86 15.15
CA ILE A 82 -12.87 24.88 16.22
C ILE A 82 -13.75 23.64 16.08
N VAL A 83 -15.02 23.79 15.69
CA VAL A 83 -15.89 22.65 15.36
C VAL A 83 -15.34 21.85 14.19
N ARG A 84 -14.85 22.54 13.14
CA ARG A 84 -14.23 21.91 11.98
C ARG A 84 -12.94 21.17 12.35
N VAL A 85 -12.09 21.74 13.20
CA VAL A 85 -10.88 21.10 13.75
C VAL A 85 -11.23 19.83 14.52
N PHE A 86 -12.29 19.88 15.36
CA PHE A 86 -12.77 18.70 16.07
C PHE A 86 -13.19 17.59 15.10
N LEU A 87 -14.01 17.90 14.10
CA LEU A 87 -14.45 16.92 13.10
C LEU A 87 -13.26 16.36 12.31
N ALA A 88 -12.30 17.20 11.96
CA ALA A 88 -11.10 16.82 11.25
C ALA A 88 -10.27 15.79 12.02
N PHE A 89 -9.96 16.07 13.29
CA PHE A 89 -9.24 15.12 14.13
C PHE A 89 -10.07 13.88 14.44
N TRP A 90 -11.40 14.01 14.54
CA TRP A 90 -12.27 12.87 14.79
C TRP A 90 -12.26 11.87 13.61
N VAL A 91 -12.44 12.38 12.38
CA VAL A 91 -12.34 11.57 11.15
C VAL A 91 -10.94 10.95 11.03
N ALA A 92 -9.88 11.75 11.22
CA ALA A 92 -8.49 11.27 11.17
C ALA A 92 -8.23 10.14 12.18
N THR A 93 -8.68 10.28 13.43
CA THR A 93 -8.51 9.23 14.45
C THR A 93 -9.33 7.99 14.15
N ILE A 94 -10.54 8.13 13.58
CA ILE A 94 -11.34 6.96 13.16
C ILE A 94 -10.61 6.17 12.08
N VAL A 95 -10.14 6.84 11.01
CA VAL A 95 -9.49 6.13 9.89
C VAL A 95 -8.18 5.47 10.31
N ILE A 96 -7.39 6.09 11.19
CA ILE A 96 -6.13 5.50 11.68
C ILE A 96 -6.41 4.34 12.65
N ASN A 97 -7.45 4.40 13.48
CA ASN A 97 -7.85 3.26 14.33
C ASN A 97 -8.37 2.08 13.49
N LEU A 98 -9.07 2.33 12.39
CA LEU A 98 -9.50 1.28 11.46
C LEU A 98 -8.27 0.63 10.78
N GLN A 99 -7.27 1.42 10.39
CA GLN A 99 -5.98 0.90 9.93
C GLN A 99 -5.29 0.05 11.02
N PHE A 100 -5.25 0.52 12.27
CA PHE A 100 -4.68 -0.23 13.39
C PHE A 100 -5.34 -1.59 13.59
N ARG A 101 -6.69 -1.61 13.59
CA ARG A 101 -7.48 -2.83 13.78
C ARG A 101 -7.18 -3.85 12.69
N HIS A 102 -6.95 -3.40 11.46
CA HIS A 102 -6.62 -4.28 10.36
C HIS A 102 -5.21 -4.87 10.50
N SER A 103 -4.22 -4.03 10.82
CA SER A 103 -2.83 -4.49 11.02
C SER A 103 -2.65 -5.32 12.29
N VAL A 104 -3.51 -5.13 13.30
CA VAL A 104 -3.50 -5.89 14.56
C VAL A 104 -4.90 -6.44 14.87
N PRO A 105 -5.32 -7.55 14.23
CA PRO A 105 -6.67 -8.10 14.39
C PRO A 105 -7.03 -8.52 15.83
N THR A 106 -6.03 -8.79 16.67
CA THR A 106 -6.22 -9.14 18.10
C THR A 106 -6.58 -7.93 18.97
N ALA A 107 -6.48 -6.71 18.43
CA ALA A 107 -6.86 -5.50 19.14
C ALA A 107 -8.38 -5.48 19.39
N PRO A 108 -8.86 -5.27 20.63
CA PRO A 108 -10.28 -5.29 20.95
C PRO A 108 -10.96 -3.97 20.58
N LEU A 109 -10.85 -3.57 19.31
CA LEU A 109 -11.38 -2.34 18.72
C LEU A 109 -12.72 -2.59 18.01
N SER A 110 -13.80 -2.62 18.81
CA SER A 110 -15.17 -2.56 18.26
C SER A 110 -15.43 -1.20 17.60
N ASN A 111 -16.31 -1.14 16.60
CA ASN A 111 -16.74 0.12 15.96
C ASN A 111 -17.14 1.19 16.99
N LYS A 112 -17.86 0.78 18.06
CA LYS A 112 -18.24 1.69 19.15
C LYS A 112 -17.01 2.27 19.88
N ARG A 113 -16.00 1.43 20.16
CA ARG A 113 -14.76 1.86 20.82
C ARG A 113 -13.94 2.78 19.93
N ILE A 114 -13.89 2.53 18.63
CA ILE A 114 -13.20 3.41 17.66
C ILE A 114 -13.84 4.79 17.66
N ILE A 115 -15.17 4.88 17.59
CA ILE A 115 -15.90 6.15 17.58
C ILE A 115 -15.68 6.93 18.89
N ILE A 116 -15.81 6.25 20.04
CA ILE A 116 -15.61 6.87 21.36
C ILE A 116 -14.16 7.30 21.58
N SER A 117 -13.20 6.43 21.25
CA SER A 117 -11.77 6.76 21.31
C SER A 117 -11.42 7.92 20.39
N GLY A 118 -12.02 7.95 19.20
CA GLY A 118 -11.86 9.05 18.26
C GLY A 118 -12.38 10.36 18.84
N ALA A 119 -13.57 10.36 19.44
CA ALA A 119 -14.15 11.56 20.03
C ALA A 119 -13.29 12.04 21.21
N PHE A 120 -12.82 11.13 22.06
CA PHE A 120 -11.87 11.43 23.13
C PHE A 120 -10.63 12.14 22.57
N THR A 121 -9.93 11.52 21.61
CA THR A 121 -8.73 12.10 21.00
C THR A 121 -9.02 13.47 20.39
N ALA A 122 -10.12 13.60 19.63
CA ALA A 122 -10.49 14.85 18.99
C ALA A 122 -10.80 15.98 19.98
N VAL A 123 -11.49 15.71 21.11
CA VAL A 123 -11.76 16.72 22.16
C VAL A 123 -10.45 17.25 22.73
N PHE A 124 -9.55 16.36 23.15
CA PHE A 124 -8.30 16.77 23.78
C PHE A 124 -7.36 17.48 22.79
N THR A 125 -7.24 16.96 21.58
CA THR A 125 -6.43 17.60 20.53
C THR A 125 -6.96 18.99 20.19
N THR A 126 -8.28 19.13 20.01
CA THR A 126 -8.90 20.44 19.73
C THR A 126 -8.74 21.41 20.90
N GLY A 127 -8.84 20.91 22.15
CA GLY A 127 -8.54 21.70 23.35
C GLY A 127 -7.10 22.22 23.35
N VAL A 128 -6.13 21.41 22.92
CA VAL A 128 -4.74 21.85 22.75
C VAL A 128 -4.61 22.89 21.65
N VAL A 129 -5.26 22.72 20.49
CA VAL A 129 -5.28 23.74 19.41
C VAL A 129 -5.79 25.06 19.95
N TYR A 130 -6.91 25.04 20.68
CA TYR A 130 -7.54 26.22 21.26
C TYR A 130 -6.62 26.90 22.28
N ALA A 131 -6.05 26.13 23.22
CA ALA A 131 -5.14 26.63 24.25
C ALA A 131 -3.87 27.25 23.65
N LEU A 132 -3.25 26.59 22.67
CA LEU A 132 -2.07 27.12 21.98
C LEU A 132 -2.40 28.35 21.15
N SER A 133 -3.57 28.40 20.50
CA SER A 133 -4.02 29.57 19.74
C SER A 133 -4.25 30.79 20.65
N MET A 134 -4.70 30.56 21.90
CA MET A 134 -4.83 31.61 22.91
C MET A 134 -3.48 32.07 23.48
N ALA A 135 -2.52 31.15 23.64
CA ALA A 135 -1.22 31.44 24.25
C ALA A 135 -0.20 32.05 23.27
N ILE A 136 -0.20 31.59 22.02
CA ILE A 136 0.77 31.99 20.98
C ILE A 136 0.15 33.08 20.08
N GLY A 137 -1.08 32.86 19.62
CA GLY A 137 -1.75 33.71 18.64
C GLY A 137 -2.56 32.89 17.63
N PHE A 138 -3.52 33.55 16.98
CA PHE A 138 -4.40 32.94 15.98
C PHE A 138 -4.24 33.65 14.61
N PRO A 139 -4.04 32.90 13.51
CA PRO A 139 -3.99 31.44 13.39
C PRO A 139 -2.68 30.84 13.94
N LEU A 140 -2.76 29.62 14.49
CA LEU A 140 -1.64 28.92 15.14
C LEU A 140 -0.59 28.48 14.10
N PRO A 141 0.68 28.90 14.19
CA PRO A 141 1.74 28.53 13.25
C PRO A 141 1.84 27.02 13.04
N PHE A 142 1.72 26.59 11.78
CA PHE A 142 1.74 25.17 11.40
C PHE A 142 0.78 24.33 12.24
N GLY A 143 -0.45 24.78 12.43
CA GLY A 143 -1.37 24.23 13.45
C GLY A 143 -1.52 22.70 13.41
N ILE A 144 -1.53 22.09 12.22
CA ILE A 144 -1.58 20.62 12.07
C ILE A 144 -0.27 19.97 12.57
N ILE A 145 0.90 20.47 12.15
CA ILE A 145 2.21 19.90 12.49
C ILE A 145 2.52 20.12 13.97
N THR A 146 2.26 21.32 14.49
CA THR A 146 2.51 21.70 15.88
C THR A 146 1.70 20.82 16.85
N VAL A 147 0.49 20.41 16.46
CA VAL A 147 -0.44 19.66 17.32
C VAL A 147 -0.38 18.15 17.07
N SER A 148 0.15 17.69 15.94
CA SER A 148 0.28 16.26 15.60
C SER A 148 0.90 15.42 16.73
N PRO A 149 2.01 15.82 17.40
CA PRO A 149 2.57 15.02 18.51
C PRO A 149 1.58 14.78 19.65
N MET A 150 0.78 15.79 20.00
CA MET A 150 -0.25 15.68 21.04
C MET A 150 -1.41 14.79 20.59
N TRP A 151 -1.81 14.89 19.32
CA TRP A 151 -2.80 14.01 18.72
C TRP A 151 -2.38 12.53 18.80
N VAL A 152 -1.13 12.21 18.47
CA VAL A 152 -0.59 10.85 18.59
C VAL A 152 -0.63 10.37 20.05
N VAL A 153 -0.24 11.21 21.01
CA VAL A 153 -0.30 10.86 22.44
C VAL A 153 -1.74 10.55 22.87
N PHE A 154 -2.70 11.43 22.57
CA PHE A 154 -4.10 11.21 22.92
C PHE A 154 -4.74 10.03 22.20
N MET A 155 -4.25 9.67 21.02
CA MET A 155 -4.67 8.47 20.29
C MET A 155 -4.16 7.19 20.95
N LEU A 156 -2.95 7.20 21.51
CA LEU A 156 -2.36 6.03 22.17
C LEU A 156 -2.98 5.76 23.54
N ILE A 157 -3.49 6.77 24.25
CA ILE A 157 -4.05 6.63 25.61
C ILE A 157 -5.12 5.53 25.70
N PRO A 158 -6.19 5.52 24.87
CA PRO A 158 -7.20 4.46 24.92
C PRO A 158 -6.65 3.06 24.58
N LEU A 159 -5.53 2.99 23.85
CA LEU A 159 -4.85 1.75 23.46
C LEU A 159 -3.87 1.25 24.53
N LEU A 160 -3.50 2.05 25.53
CA LEU A 160 -2.43 1.70 26.49
C LEU A 160 -2.66 0.37 27.21
N SER A 161 -3.90 0.07 27.62
CA SER A 161 -4.24 -1.19 28.28
C SER A 161 -3.96 -2.41 27.38
N PHE A 162 -4.32 -2.29 26.10
CA PHE A 162 -4.02 -3.30 25.08
C PHE A 162 -2.53 -3.36 24.78
N LEU A 163 -1.85 -2.22 24.58
CA LEU A 163 -0.42 -2.17 24.29
C LEU A 163 0.41 -2.80 25.42
N LYS A 164 0.02 -2.57 26.67
CA LYS A 164 0.65 -3.20 27.85
C LYS A 164 0.50 -4.71 27.83
N LYS A 165 -0.68 -5.23 27.46
CA LYS A 165 -0.93 -6.66 27.33
C LYS A 165 -0.19 -7.26 26.12
N ALA A 166 -0.23 -6.59 24.98
CA ALA A 166 0.42 -7.01 23.74
C ALA A 166 1.94 -7.09 23.90
N ARG A 167 2.55 -6.24 24.74
CA ARG A 167 4.00 -6.29 25.02
C ARG A 167 4.45 -7.60 25.66
N SER A 168 3.57 -8.29 26.38
CA SER A 168 3.85 -9.60 26.96
C SER A 168 3.62 -10.75 25.98
N ASP A 169 3.01 -10.47 24.82
CA ASP A 169 2.68 -11.46 23.81
C ASP A 169 3.73 -11.39 22.66
N PRO A 170 4.56 -12.44 22.49
CA PRO A 170 5.61 -12.46 21.48
C PRO A 170 5.07 -12.50 20.04
N GLU A 171 3.82 -12.91 19.83
CA GLU A 171 3.19 -12.92 18.51
C GLU A 171 2.59 -11.57 18.17
N VAL A 172 1.94 -10.88 19.12
CA VAL A 172 1.23 -9.61 18.84
C VAL A 172 2.15 -8.39 18.84
N TRP A 173 3.16 -8.35 19.71
CA TRP A 173 4.05 -7.19 19.83
C TRP A 173 4.75 -6.78 18.52
N PRO A 174 5.27 -7.71 17.70
CA PRO A 174 5.85 -7.36 16.40
C PRO A 174 4.86 -6.67 15.45
N LEU A 175 3.58 -7.08 15.42
CA LEU A 175 2.56 -6.45 14.58
C LEU A 175 2.30 -5.01 15.03
N VAL A 176 2.20 -4.78 16.34
CA VAL A 176 2.05 -3.44 16.92
C VAL A 176 3.23 -2.55 16.53
N ILE A 177 4.47 -3.03 16.72
CA ILE A 177 5.67 -2.27 16.37
C ILE A 177 5.73 -1.95 14.88
N ASN A 178 5.39 -2.88 14.01
CA ASN A 178 5.40 -2.63 12.56
C ASN A 178 4.31 -1.64 12.16
N THR A 179 3.12 -1.70 12.78
CA THR A 179 2.05 -0.72 12.58
C THR A 179 2.50 0.68 13.01
N LEU A 180 3.14 0.81 14.17
CA LEU A 180 3.70 2.08 14.64
C LEU A 180 4.77 2.63 13.68
N LYS A 181 5.61 1.77 13.09
CA LYS A 181 6.58 2.20 12.06
C LYS A 181 5.88 2.76 10.81
N VAL A 182 4.75 2.17 10.40
CA VAL A 182 3.95 2.69 9.29
C VAL A 182 3.41 4.08 9.63
N TRP A 183 2.90 4.28 10.85
CA TRP A 183 2.42 5.60 11.29
C TRP A 183 3.53 6.64 11.32
N VAL A 184 4.72 6.30 11.82
CA VAL A 184 5.88 7.22 11.77
C VAL A 184 6.23 7.57 10.33
N CYS A 185 6.13 6.61 9.40
CA CYS A 185 6.31 6.89 7.97
C CYS A 185 5.22 7.82 7.43
N GLN A 186 3.95 7.63 7.80
CA GLN A 186 2.83 8.49 7.40
C GLN A 186 3.01 9.93 7.95
N GLU A 187 3.35 10.09 9.22
CA GLU A 187 3.65 11.40 9.81
C GLU A 187 4.85 12.08 9.15
N SER A 188 5.86 11.30 8.72
CA SER A 188 7.00 11.86 7.98
C SER A 188 6.57 12.43 6.62
N LEU A 189 5.59 11.82 5.94
CA LEU A 189 5.05 12.35 4.67
C LEU A 189 4.42 13.72 4.88
N VAL A 190 3.62 13.89 5.94
CA VAL A 190 2.97 15.13 6.38
C VAL A 190 3.99 16.28 6.60
N VAL A 191 5.26 15.98 6.84
CA VAL A 191 6.32 16.99 6.96
C VAL A 191 7.08 17.17 5.64
N ILE A 192 7.46 16.08 4.97
CA ILE A 192 8.30 16.10 3.76
C ILE A 192 7.63 16.88 2.62
N TYR A 193 6.36 16.59 2.33
CA TYR A 193 5.72 17.15 1.14
C TYR A 193 5.32 18.63 1.28
N PRO A 194 4.79 19.10 2.42
CA PRO A 194 4.60 20.54 2.59
C PRO A 194 5.91 21.32 2.55
N THR A 195 7.00 20.75 3.08
CA THR A 195 8.35 21.34 2.96
C THR A 195 8.79 21.42 1.49
N TYR A 196 8.60 20.33 0.74
CA TYR A 196 8.85 20.31 -0.71
C TYR A 196 8.02 21.37 -1.45
N PHE A 197 6.72 21.46 -1.14
CA PHE A 197 5.80 22.39 -1.78
C PHE A 197 6.16 23.85 -1.47
N TYR A 198 6.53 24.14 -0.22
CA TYR A 198 7.01 25.46 0.14
C TYR A 198 8.23 25.86 -0.71
N ILE A 199 9.26 25.01 -0.77
CA ILE A 199 10.44 25.26 -1.60
C ILE A 199 10.01 25.47 -3.07
N PHE A 200 9.16 24.58 -3.62
CA PHE A 200 8.63 24.70 -4.98
C PHE A 200 7.97 26.07 -5.24
N THR A 201 7.17 26.59 -4.30
CA THR A 201 6.48 27.88 -4.47
C THR A 201 7.42 29.08 -4.41
N THR A 202 8.49 29.01 -3.60
CA THR A 202 9.50 30.07 -3.44
C THR A 202 10.51 30.17 -4.58
N LEU A 203 10.63 29.11 -5.40
CA LEU A 203 11.58 29.09 -6.50
C LEU A 203 11.15 30.01 -7.66
N PRO A 204 12.12 30.60 -8.39
CA PRO A 204 11.88 31.26 -9.67
C PRO A 204 11.21 30.34 -10.70
N ALA A 205 10.46 30.89 -11.66
CA ALA A 205 9.65 30.12 -12.61
C ALA A 205 10.46 29.14 -13.47
N ASP A 206 11.69 29.50 -13.84
CA ASP A 206 12.67 28.69 -14.56
C ASP A 206 13.18 27.49 -13.73
N ALA A 207 13.25 27.64 -12.41
CA ALA A 207 13.71 26.59 -11.50
C ALA A 207 12.57 25.64 -11.03
N LYS A 208 11.30 26.03 -11.15
CA LYS A 208 10.15 25.20 -10.73
C LYS A 208 10.04 23.90 -11.53
N SER A 209 10.20 23.96 -12.85
CA SER A 209 10.11 22.77 -13.71
C SER A 209 11.21 21.73 -13.41
N PRO A 210 12.51 22.08 -13.33
CA PRO A 210 13.54 21.11 -12.97
C PRO A 210 13.37 20.58 -11.54
N TYR A 211 12.92 21.41 -10.60
CA TYR A 211 12.65 20.97 -9.22
C TYR A 211 11.47 19.98 -9.12
N ALA A 212 10.51 20.03 -10.05
CA ALA A 212 9.42 19.04 -10.13
C ALA A 212 9.94 17.60 -10.29
N PHE A 213 11.09 17.39 -10.95
CA PHE A 213 11.68 16.07 -11.13
C PHE A 213 12.30 15.47 -9.86
N LEU A 214 12.36 16.22 -8.76
CA LEU A 214 12.69 15.67 -7.45
C LEU A 214 11.55 14.79 -6.88
N LEU A 215 10.30 15.01 -7.30
CA LEU A 215 9.14 14.21 -6.85
C LEU A 215 9.32 12.72 -7.18
N PRO A 216 9.64 12.30 -8.41
CA PRO A 216 9.96 10.89 -8.72
C PRO A 216 11.04 10.28 -7.79
N ILE A 217 12.06 11.05 -7.42
CA ILE A 217 13.15 10.57 -6.55
C ILE A 217 12.63 10.37 -5.12
N ILE A 218 11.89 11.34 -4.58
CA ILE A 218 11.25 11.27 -3.28
C ILE A 218 10.28 10.06 -3.24
N LYS A 219 9.46 9.90 -4.28
CA LYS A 219 8.53 8.77 -4.47
C LYS A 219 9.25 7.42 -4.38
N ILE A 220 10.35 7.23 -5.13
CA ILE A 220 11.12 5.97 -5.10
C ILE A 220 11.73 5.71 -3.71
N PHE A 221 12.28 6.74 -3.08
CA PHE A 221 12.85 6.63 -1.74
C PHE A 221 11.79 6.21 -0.72
N LEU A 222 10.64 6.88 -0.71
CA LEU A 222 9.55 6.62 0.23
C LEU A 222 8.92 5.25 0.03
N ARG A 223 8.75 4.79 -1.23
CA ARG A 223 8.31 3.42 -1.52
C ARG A 223 9.23 2.39 -0.85
N ASN A 224 10.54 2.58 -0.96
CA ASN A 224 11.55 1.68 -0.38
C ASN A 224 11.56 1.71 1.15
N VAL A 225 11.34 2.88 1.76
CA VAL A 225 11.22 3.02 3.20
C VAL A 225 9.96 2.31 3.69
N MET A 226 8.80 2.61 3.10
CA MET A 226 7.51 2.03 3.47
C MET A 226 7.48 0.51 3.24
N SER A 227 8.06 0.00 2.17
CA SER A 227 8.08 -1.45 1.93
C SER A 227 8.85 -2.23 3.01
N ARG A 228 9.84 -1.60 3.65
CA ARG A 228 10.63 -2.22 4.73
C ARG A 228 9.89 -2.24 6.06
N THR A 229 8.85 -1.42 6.25
CA THR A 229 8.06 -1.38 7.49
C THR A 229 6.88 -2.36 7.46
N VAL A 230 6.40 -2.73 6.27
CA VAL A 230 5.18 -3.54 6.06
C VAL A 230 5.47 -5.04 5.81
N VAL A 231 6.68 -5.53 6.10
CA VAL A 231 7.11 -6.92 5.79
C VAL A 231 6.22 -8.02 6.42
N HIS A 232 5.43 -7.68 7.45
CA HIS A 232 4.50 -8.60 8.09
C HIS A 232 3.19 -8.85 7.32
N LEU A 233 2.83 -7.98 6.36
CA LEU A 233 1.60 -8.08 5.55
C LEU A 233 1.96 -8.38 4.08
N ASN A 234 2.64 -9.50 3.81
CA ASN A 234 3.21 -9.83 2.50
C ASN A 234 2.26 -9.61 1.29
N ASP A 235 0.97 -9.95 1.44
CA ASP A 235 -0.05 -9.81 0.39
C ASP A 235 -0.63 -8.40 0.25
N GLU A 236 -0.39 -7.52 1.22
CA GLU A 236 -0.96 -6.17 1.29
C GLU A 236 0.12 -5.09 1.15
N ILE A 237 1.39 -5.46 1.09
CA ILE A 237 2.50 -4.55 0.78
C ILE A 237 2.18 -3.65 -0.44
N PRO A 238 1.65 -4.17 -1.58
CA PRO A 238 1.30 -3.33 -2.72
C PRO A 238 0.31 -2.22 -2.33
N GLU A 239 -0.80 -2.59 -1.69
CA GLU A 239 -1.83 -1.64 -1.27
C GLU A 239 -1.29 -0.63 -0.28
N VAL A 240 -0.65 -1.08 0.81
CA VAL A 240 -0.19 -0.18 1.87
C VAL A 240 0.86 0.80 1.37
N VAL A 241 1.81 0.34 0.56
CA VAL A 241 2.87 1.22 0.02
C VAL A 241 2.28 2.22 -0.96
N LEU A 242 1.45 1.76 -1.89
CA LEU A 242 0.93 2.59 -2.98
C LEU A 242 -0.13 3.58 -2.48
N MET A 243 -1.06 3.14 -1.64
CA MET A 243 -2.12 4.03 -1.12
C MET A 243 -1.58 5.12 -0.19
N ASN A 244 -0.38 4.96 0.37
CA ASN A 244 0.29 6.01 1.14
C ASN A 244 1.19 6.89 0.29
N VAL A 245 2.14 6.28 -0.44
CA VAL A 245 3.16 7.04 -1.16
C VAL A 245 2.59 7.63 -2.45
N GLU A 246 1.82 6.86 -3.23
CA GLU A 246 1.34 7.34 -4.53
C GLU A 246 0.19 8.30 -4.45
N VAL A 247 -0.79 8.03 -3.58
CA VAL A 247 -1.92 8.94 -3.41
C VAL A 247 -1.40 10.32 -2.99
N PHE A 248 -0.53 10.35 -1.99
CA PHE A 248 0.00 11.59 -1.48
C PHE A 248 0.93 12.30 -2.49
N ASN A 249 1.82 11.57 -3.14
CA ASN A 249 2.68 12.13 -4.18
C ASN A 249 1.88 12.72 -5.36
N SER A 250 0.85 12.01 -5.82
CA SER A 250 0.01 12.42 -6.94
C SER A 250 -0.84 13.66 -6.60
N LEU A 251 -1.31 13.80 -5.35
CA LEU A 251 -1.96 15.03 -4.88
C LEU A 251 -1.01 16.23 -5.00
N PHE A 252 0.22 16.11 -4.52
CA PHE A 252 1.23 17.19 -4.63
C PHE A 252 1.64 17.47 -6.07
N MET A 253 1.71 16.46 -6.92
CA MET A 253 1.93 16.64 -8.35
C MET A 253 0.81 17.48 -8.99
N SER A 254 -0.45 17.25 -8.60
CA SER A 254 -1.61 18.04 -9.04
C SER A 254 -1.49 19.51 -8.60
N TYR A 255 -1.00 19.78 -7.39
CA TYR A 255 -0.70 21.15 -6.94
C TYR A 255 0.43 21.82 -7.72
N CYS A 256 1.49 21.08 -8.06
CA CYS A 256 2.55 21.62 -8.91
C CYS A 256 1.99 22.04 -10.28
N MET A 257 1.07 21.26 -10.86
CA MET A 257 0.39 21.58 -12.12
C MET A 257 -0.57 22.77 -12.00
N GLN A 258 -1.28 22.92 -10.87
CA GLN A 258 -2.12 24.09 -10.59
C GLN A 258 -1.28 25.39 -10.53
N ASN A 259 -0.16 25.36 -9.81
CA ASN A 259 0.70 26.53 -9.62
C ASN A 259 1.49 26.88 -10.89
N THR A 260 2.00 25.87 -11.59
CA THR A 260 2.77 26.04 -12.82
C THR A 260 2.13 25.21 -13.94
N PRO A 261 1.17 25.78 -14.70
CA PRO A 261 0.52 25.10 -15.81
C PRO A 261 1.49 24.99 -17.00
N SER A 262 2.46 24.10 -16.88
CA SER A 262 3.46 23.80 -17.92
C SER A 262 3.14 22.45 -18.53
N ILE A 263 2.73 22.48 -19.81
CA ILE A 263 2.50 21.27 -20.61
C ILE A 263 3.79 20.44 -20.67
N TRP A 264 4.96 21.07 -20.76
CA TRP A 264 6.25 20.38 -20.82
C TRP A 264 6.58 19.63 -19.54
N THR A 265 6.29 20.21 -18.37
CA THR A 265 6.50 19.54 -17.08
C THR A 265 5.54 18.35 -16.96
N THR A 266 4.28 18.51 -17.38
CA THR A 266 3.27 17.44 -17.40
C THR A 266 3.69 16.30 -18.32
N LEU A 267 4.08 16.60 -19.56
CA LEU A 267 4.58 15.62 -20.52
C LEU A 267 5.85 14.93 -20.02
N GLY A 268 6.76 15.66 -19.37
CA GLY A 268 7.97 15.10 -18.79
C GLY A 268 7.68 14.11 -17.67
N LEU A 269 6.74 14.40 -16.77
CA LEU A 269 6.33 13.49 -15.71
C LEU A 269 5.65 12.23 -16.27
N ILE A 270 4.76 12.40 -17.26
CA ILE A 270 4.12 11.26 -17.94
C ILE A 270 5.15 10.41 -18.69
N ALA A 271 6.15 11.03 -19.31
CA ALA A 271 7.21 10.28 -19.97
C ALA A 271 8.03 9.44 -18.98
N ILE A 272 8.28 9.96 -17.77
CA ILE A 272 8.95 9.22 -16.70
C ILE A 272 8.07 8.06 -16.20
N ASP A 273 6.80 8.31 -15.89
CA ASP A 273 5.87 7.28 -15.42
C ASP A 273 5.67 6.20 -16.50
N GLY A 274 5.55 6.60 -17.76
CA GLY A 274 5.47 5.71 -18.93
C GLY A 274 6.74 4.89 -19.15
N ALA A 275 7.93 5.50 -19.01
CA ALA A 275 9.19 4.78 -19.08
C ALA A 275 9.33 3.75 -17.94
N GLN A 276 8.91 4.13 -16.72
CA GLN A 276 8.86 3.22 -15.58
C GLN A 276 7.89 2.05 -15.85
N MET A 277 6.71 2.31 -16.42
CA MET A 277 5.77 1.26 -16.79
C MET A 277 6.35 0.32 -17.86
N ILE A 278 7.02 0.85 -18.89
CA ILE A 278 7.64 0.03 -19.94
C ILE A 278 8.73 -0.88 -19.35
N ALA A 279 9.58 -0.33 -18.47
CA ALA A 279 10.62 -1.11 -17.79
C ALA A 279 10.01 -2.25 -16.96
N SER A 280 9.04 -1.96 -16.09
CA SER A 280 8.36 -2.98 -15.28
C SER A 280 7.61 -4.02 -16.15
N MET A 281 7.02 -3.59 -17.28
CA MET A 281 6.35 -4.51 -18.22
C MET A 281 7.34 -5.41 -18.97
N HIS A 282 8.55 -4.94 -19.24
CA HIS A 282 9.61 -5.76 -19.80
C HIS A 282 9.99 -6.89 -18.83
N ASP A 283 10.14 -6.58 -17.55
CA ASP A 283 10.47 -7.58 -16.52
C ASP A 283 9.36 -8.63 -16.38
N VAL A 284 8.10 -8.18 -16.36
CA VAL A 284 6.94 -9.10 -16.40
C VAL A 284 6.98 -9.98 -17.64
N ALA A 285 7.30 -9.43 -18.82
CA ALA A 285 7.39 -10.20 -20.05
C ALA A 285 8.49 -11.28 -19.99
N VAL A 286 9.65 -10.97 -19.41
CA VAL A 286 10.74 -11.92 -19.18
C VAL A 286 10.28 -13.05 -18.25
N VAL A 287 9.60 -12.73 -17.14
CA VAL A 287 9.08 -13.76 -16.22
C VAL A 287 8.00 -14.62 -16.89
N ILE A 288 7.15 -14.03 -17.74
CA ILE A 288 6.14 -14.77 -18.52
C ILE A 288 6.80 -15.75 -19.50
N GLN A 289 7.88 -15.34 -20.17
CA GLN A 289 8.59 -16.23 -21.09
C GLN A 289 9.17 -17.44 -20.34
N ARG A 290 9.74 -17.22 -19.15
CA ARG A 290 10.20 -18.31 -18.27
C ARG A 290 9.04 -19.22 -17.86
N LEU A 291 7.88 -18.66 -17.49
CA LEU A 291 6.67 -19.42 -17.18
C LEU A 291 6.18 -20.29 -18.34
N ARG A 292 6.26 -19.81 -19.59
CA ARG A 292 5.87 -20.59 -20.78
C ARG A 292 6.79 -21.79 -20.97
N ILE A 293 8.09 -21.58 -20.91
CA ILE A 293 9.10 -22.65 -21.00
C ILE A 293 8.87 -23.68 -19.90
N LEU A 294 8.64 -23.22 -18.67
CA LEU A 294 8.43 -24.10 -17.53
C LEU A 294 7.13 -24.91 -17.68
N LYS A 295 6.04 -24.28 -18.15
CA LYS A 295 4.78 -24.97 -18.46
C LYS A 295 4.98 -26.06 -19.51
N GLU A 296 5.75 -25.80 -20.55
CA GLU A 296 6.07 -26.78 -21.60
C GLU A 296 6.87 -27.95 -21.04
N ARG A 297 7.87 -27.70 -20.20
CA ARG A 297 8.64 -28.75 -19.52
C ARG A 297 7.76 -29.61 -18.60
N VAL A 298 6.90 -28.98 -17.79
CA VAL A 298 5.96 -29.72 -16.92
C VAL A 298 5.03 -30.60 -17.76
N ASN A 299 4.51 -30.09 -18.87
CA ASN A 299 3.67 -30.87 -19.78
C ASN A 299 4.44 -32.02 -20.44
N ALA A 300 5.70 -31.80 -20.84
CA ALA A 300 6.54 -32.84 -21.44
C ALA A 300 6.85 -33.96 -20.45
N GLU A 301 7.21 -33.62 -19.21
CA GLU A 301 7.52 -34.61 -18.18
C GLU A 301 6.27 -35.35 -17.71
N ARG A 302 5.13 -34.66 -17.60
CA ARG A 302 3.83 -35.30 -17.30
C ARG A 302 3.40 -36.23 -18.44
N ALA A 303 3.64 -35.85 -19.70
CA ALA A 303 3.39 -36.72 -20.84
C ALA A 303 4.28 -37.97 -20.82
N ARG A 304 5.56 -37.85 -20.44
CA ARG A 304 6.45 -38.99 -20.23
C ARG A 304 5.95 -39.92 -19.11
N GLN A 305 5.50 -39.37 -17.98
CA GLN A 305 4.92 -40.16 -16.89
C GLN A 305 3.61 -40.85 -17.29
N LEU A 306 2.77 -40.20 -18.08
CA LEU A 306 1.51 -40.77 -18.59
C LEU A 306 1.75 -41.84 -19.67
N LEU A 307 2.81 -41.71 -20.47
CA LEU A 307 3.26 -42.78 -21.37
C LEU A 307 3.75 -44.02 -20.60
N ALA A 308 4.23 -43.83 -19.37
CA ALA A 308 4.62 -44.93 -18.48
C ALA A 308 3.44 -45.56 -17.71
N ASN A 309 2.29 -44.88 -17.57
CA ASN A 309 1.09 -45.38 -16.88
C ASN A 309 -0.20 -44.99 -17.64
N PRO A 310 -0.82 -45.91 -18.40
CA PRO A 310 -1.90 -45.57 -19.31
C PRO A 310 -3.22 -45.41 -18.55
N THR A 311 -3.59 -44.17 -18.21
CA THR A 311 -5.01 -43.80 -17.95
C THR A 311 -5.41 -42.63 -18.84
N SER A 312 -6.21 -42.94 -19.85
CA SER A 312 -6.37 -42.21 -21.12
C SER A 312 -7.23 -40.93 -21.08
N THR A 313 -7.63 -40.42 -19.91
CA THR A 313 -8.70 -39.40 -19.84
C THR A 313 -8.24 -38.00 -19.36
N GLN A 314 -7.05 -37.85 -18.77
CA GLN A 314 -6.61 -36.54 -18.23
C GLN A 314 -5.94 -35.58 -19.25
N ILE A 315 -5.46 -36.09 -20.40
CA ILE A 315 -4.62 -35.33 -21.35
C ILE A 315 -5.38 -34.16 -22.03
N LYS A 316 -6.69 -34.30 -22.28
CA LYS A 316 -7.50 -33.23 -22.93
C LYS A 316 -7.98 -32.15 -21.96
N ILE A 317 -8.12 -32.45 -20.67
CA ILE A 317 -8.65 -31.51 -19.67
C ILE A 317 -7.58 -30.49 -19.24
N LEU A 318 -6.31 -30.89 -19.18
CA LEU A 318 -5.20 -30.03 -18.75
C LEU A 318 -4.88 -28.92 -19.77
N ARG A 319 -5.08 -29.18 -21.07
CA ARG A 319 -4.71 -28.26 -22.17
C ARG A 319 -5.56 -26.98 -22.21
N ARG A 320 -6.73 -26.97 -21.55
CA ARG A 320 -7.70 -25.85 -21.54
C ARG A 320 -7.72 -25.03 -20.25
N LYS A 321 -7.00 -25.41 -19.20
CA LYS A 321 -7.01 -24.66 -17.93
C LYS A 321 -6.21 -23.36 -18.07
N THR A 322 -6.83 -22.23 -17.72
CA THR A 322 -6.17 -20.92 -17.56
C THR A 322 -5.01 -21.05 -16.56
N ILE A 323 -3.98 -20.21 -16.68
CA ILE A 323 -2.82 -20.18 -15.78
C ILE A 323 -3.25 -20.25 -14.30
N LEU A 324 -4.24 -19.43 -13.92
CA LEU A 324 -4.80 -19.39 -12.57
C LEU A 324 -5.38 -20.75 -12.09
N VAL A 325 -6.21 -21.39 -12.91
CA VAL A 325 -6.85 -22.68 -12.59
C VAL A 325 -5.83 -23.80 -12.52
N TYR A 326 -4.80 -23.76 -13.37
CA TYR A 326 -3.71 -24.73 -13.35
C TYR A 326 -2.82 -24.57 -12.11
N THR A 327 -2.47 -23.33 -11.74
CA THR A 327 -1.73 -23.04 -10.51
C THR A 327 -2.51 -23.42 -9.25
N GLN A 328 -3.82 -23.17 -9.22
CA GLN A 328 -4.66 -23.57 -8.09
C GLN A 328 -4.67 -25.10 -7.92
N ASP A 329 -4.82 -25.85 -9.01
CA ASP A 329 -4.80 -27.33 -9.00
C ASP A 329 -3.46 -27.88 -8.51
N ILE A 330 -2.33 -27.27 -8.91
CA ILE A 330 -1.01 -27.57 -8.35
C ILE A 330 -0.99 -27.36 -6.83
N LEU A 331 -1.40 -26.18 -6.37
CA LEU A 331 -1.35 -25.81 -4.96
C LEU A 331 -2.28 -26.67 -4.10
N ASP A 332 -3.45 -27.06 -4.62
CA ASP A 332 -4.40 -27.94 -3.95
C ASP A 332 -3.83 -29.34 -3.74
N ARG A 333 -3.17 -29.91 -4.76
CA ARG A 333 -2.51 -31.22 -4.65
C ARG A 333 -1.46 -31.24 -3.56
N TYR A 334 -0.59 -30.23 -3.51
CA TYR A 334 0.50 -30.21 -2.53
C TYR A 334 0.04 -29.85 -1.11
N LYS A 335 -1.05 -29.08 -0.96
CA LYS A 335 -1.67 -28.85 0.36
C LYS A 335 -2.24 -30.13 0.95
N GLN A 336 -2.85 -30.99 0.12
CA GLN A 336 -3.34 -32.31 0.54
C GLN A 336 -2.18 -33.26 0.89
N THR A 337 -1.11 -33.32 0.11
CA THR A 337 0.06 -34.15 0.43
C THR A 337 0.71 -33.76 1.77
N ALA A 338 0.79 -32.45 2.07
CA ALA A 338 1.30 -31.94 3.35
C ALA A 338 0.38 -32.26 4.54
N GLN A 339 -0.94 -32.35 4.35
CA GLN A 339 -1.89 -32.78 5.39
C GLN A 339 -1.87 -34.29 5.61
N VAL A 340 -1.72 -35.07 4.53
CA VAL A 340 -1.61 -36.54 4.58
C VAL A 340 -0.31 -36.99 5.25
N SER A 341 0.82 -36.31 5.03
CA SER A 341 2.07 -36.67 5.73
C SER A 341 2.03 -36.40 7.24
N VAL A 342 1.18 -35.47 7.70
CA VAL A 342 0.98 -35.19 9.13
C VAL A 342 0.01 -36.21 9.75
N ALA A 343 -0.99 -36.68 9.00
CA ALA A 343 -1.93 -37.71 9.46
C ALA A 343 -1.31 -39.12 9.49
N SER A 344 -0.31 -39.41 8.66
CA SER A 344 0.33 -40.73 8.58
C SER A 344 1.38 -41.00 9.68
N THR A 345 1.57 -40.09 10.66
CA THR A 345 2.49 -40.30 11.80
C THR A 345 1.78 -40.73 13.10
N THR A 346 0.56 -41.24 13.00
CA THR A 346 -0.09 -41.97 14.11
C THR A 346 -0.28 -43.42 13.70
N VAL A 347 0.78 -44.21 13.84
CA VAL A 347 0.69 -45.67 13.82
C VAL A 347 0.07 -46.09 15.15
N THR A 348 -1.13 -46.65 15.04
CA THR A 348 -1.81 -47.46 16.06
C THR A 348 -1.06 -48.77 16.26
N ASP A 349 -0.40 -48.95 17.40
CA ASP A 349 -0.08 -50.28 17.93
C ASP A 349 -0.97 -50.52 19.15
N SER A 350 -1.93 -51.42 18.98
CA SER A 350 -2.82 -51.91 20.03
C SER A 350 -2.63 -53.42 20.18
N SER A 351 -1.84 -53.85 21.17
CA SER A 351 -2.04 -55.12 21.88
C SER A 351 -1.11 -55.23 23.10
N SER A 352 -1.69 -55.55 24.25
CA SER A 352 -1.08 -56.07 25.48
C SER A 352 -2.09 -57.10 26.05
N PRO A 353 -1.75 -58.07 26.92
CA PRO A 353 -0.69 -57.99 27.95
C PRO A 353 0.11 -59.28 28.26
N SER A 354 1.31 -59.13 28.82
CA SER A 354 1.81 -60.03 29.88
C SER A 354 2.99 -59.41 30.63
N VAL A 355 2.86 -59.46 31.94
CA VAL A 355 3.74 -58.93 33.00
C VAL A 355 4.98 -59.81 33.15
N GLU A 356 6.17 -59.20 33.24
CA GLU A 356 7.22 -59.72 34.13
C GLU A 356 8.14 -58.58 34.60
N ILE A 357 8.30 -58.51 35.92
CA ILE A 357 9.05 -57.53 36.69
C ILE A 357 10.45 -58.11 36.91
N LEU A 358 11.53 -57.36 36.64
CA LEU A 358 12.74 -57.50 37.43
C LEU A 358 13.49 -56.16 37.58
N ASP A 359 13.56 -55.74 38.84
CA ASP A 359 14.23 -54.55 39.37
C ASP A 359 15.75 -54.59 39.25
N LEU A 360 16.36 -53.43 38.94
CA LEU A 360 17.63 -52.98 39.53
C LEU A 360 17.77 -51.45 39.39
N LYS A 361 17.54 -50.76 40.51
CA LYS A 361 17.81 -49.32 40.80
C LYS A 361 19.22 -49.17 41.41
N PRO A 362 19.77 -47.95 41.69
CA PRO A 362 19.42 -46.60 41.21
C PRO A 362 20.65 -45.67 40.91
N LYS A 363 20.47 -44.59 40.13
CA LYS A 363 21.07 -43.29 40.50
C LYS A 363 20.29 -42.10 39.93
N THR A 364 19.86 -41.24 40.83
CA THR A 364 18.88 -40.16 40.71
C THR A 364 19.48 -38.84 40.22
N MET A 365 18.86 -38.17 39.24
CA MET A 365 18.30 -36.78 39.26
C MET A 365 18.19 -36.29 37.80
N SER A 366 17.18 -35.61 37.27
CA SER A 366 15.93 -34.98 37.72
C SER A 366 15.11 -34.71 36.44
N PHE A 367 13.82 -35.06 36.38
CA PHE A 367 12.95 -34.70 35.25
C PHE A 367 11.64 -34.13 35.80
N LYS A 368 11.32 -32.89 35.41
CA LYS A 368 9.97 -32.31 35.47
C LYS A 368 9.80 -31.46 34.20
N GLY A 369 8.83 -31.81 33.35
CA GLY A 369 8.49 -31.01 32.18
C GLY A 369 7.49 -31.67 31.25
N VAL A 370 6.21 -31.33 31.45
CA VAL A 370 5.00 -31.62 30.66
C VAL A 370 5.15 -31.12 29.19
N PRO A 371 4.49 -31.74 28.18
CA PRO A 371 4.72 -31.40 26.76
C PRO A 371 4.13 -30.03 26.38
N LYS A 372 4.93 -29.19 25.73
CA LYS A 372 4.50 -27.95 25.08
C LYS A 372 4.15 -28.21 23.61
N GLN A 373 2.99 -27.68 23.19
CA GLN A 373 2.57 -27.53 21.80
C GLN A 373 3.65 -26.82 20.97
N ILE A 374 3.81 -27.27 19.73
CA ILE A 374 4.78 -26.79 18.74
C ILE A 374 4.37 -25.39 18.28
N LEU A 375 5.10 -24.40 18.80
CA LEU A 375 5.13 -23.00 18.39
C LEU A 375 6.11 -22.86 17.22
N TYR A 376 5.64 -22.45 16.05
CA TYR A 376 6.51 -22.00 14.97
C TYR A 376 6.99 -20.58 15.29
N SER A 377 8.29 -20.43 15.57
CA SER A 377 8.95 -19.12 15.68
C SER A 377 9.93 -18.96 14.52
N PRO A 378 9.89 -17.83 13.78
CA PRO A 378 10.73 -17.61 12.60
C PRO A 378 12.00 -16.86 13.01
N SER A 379 13.17 -17.45 12.79
CA SER A 379 14.40 -16.66 12.74
C SER A 379 15.52 -17.38 11.98
N THR A 380 16.27 -16.56 11.23
CA THR A 380 17.60 -16.76 10.64
C THR A 380 17.73 -17.60 9.36
N LEU A 381 17.17 -17.11 8.24
CA LEU A 381 17.79 -17.37 6.93
C LEU A 381 18.86 -16.31 6.68
N GLY A 382 20.11 -16.76 6.72
CA GLY A 382 21.30 -15.95 6.58
C GLY A 382 21.45 -15.26 5.22
N ARG A 383 22.05 -14.07 5.30
CA ARG A 383 22.78 -13.33 4.26
C ARG A 383 23.22 -14.21 3.08
N SER A 384 22.54 -14.07 1.94
CA SER A 384 22.93 -14.68 0.66
C SER A 384 24.33 -14.18 0.27
N LYS A 385 25.33 -15.06 0.40
CA LYS A 385 26.59 -14.94 -0.34
C LYS A 385 26.33 -15.51 -1.73
N GLY A 386 26.74 -14.76 -2.76
CA GLY A 386 26.55 -15.08 -4.16
C GLY A 386 26.86 -16.54 -4.48
N VAL A 387 25.88 -17.22 -5.07
CA VAL A 387 26.04 -18.58 -5.60
C VAL A 387 26.94 -18.46 -6.82
N SER A 388 28.17 -18.96 -6.69
CA SER A 388 29.13 -19.05 -7.78
C SER A 388 28.58 -19.94 -8.90
N LEU A 389 28.45 -19.36 -10.09
CA LEU A 389 27.97 -19.93 -11.36
C LEU A 389 28.75 -21.14 -11.90
N ARG A 390 29.70 -21.71 -11.14
CA ARG A 390 30.56 -22.81 -11.62
C ARG A 390 30.19 -24.20 -11.10
N LYS A 391 29.27 -24.33 -10.14
CA LYS A 391 28.91 -25.64 -9.56
C LYS A 391 27.67 -26.32 -10.16
N ILE A 392 27.11 -25.75 -11.23
CA ILE A 392 25.96 -26.32 -11.98
C ILE A 392 26.43 -27.19 -13.17
N PHE A 393 27.73 -27.18 -13.50
CA PHE A 393 28.28 -28.01 -14.57
C PHE A 393 29.34 -28.98 -14.03
N SER A 394 28.86 -30.07 -13.44
CA SER A 394 29.58 -31.34 -13.42
C SER A 394 28.73 -32.30 -14.24
N VAL A 395 29.04 -32.40 -15.53
CA VAL A 395 28.52 -33.46 -16.40
C VAL A 395 29.35 -34.69 -16.10
N ASP A 396 28.76 -35.66 -15.41
CA ASP A 396 28.98 -37.09 -15.66
C ASP A 396 28.01 -37.93 -14.80
N GLY A 397 27.14 -38.67 -15.50
CA GLY A 397 26.28 -39.71 -14.91
C GLY A 397 24.79 -39.51 -15.11
N ALA A 398 24.21 -40.27 -16.06
CA ALA A 398 22.78 -40.60 -16.29
C ALA A 398 21.74 -39.44 -16.37
N PRO A 399 20.65 -39.56 -17.17
CA PRO A 399 19.59 -38.57 -17.16
C PRO A 399 18.80 -38.70 -15.86
N ASP A 400 19.18 -37.93 -14.83
CA ASP A 400 18.38 -37.77 -13.63
C ASP A 400 16.98 -37.28 -14.05
N LYS A 401 15.96 -38.01 -13.62
CA LYS A 401 14.55 -37.61 -13.78
C LYS A 401 14.40 -36.24 -13.12
N GLU A 402 14.16 -35.19 -13.92
CA GLU A 402 13.73 -33.90 -13.37
C GLU A 402 12.49 -34.17 -12.51
N ASP A 403 12.56 -33.86 -11.21
CA ASP A 403 11.45 -34.08 -10.31
C ASP A 403 10.30 -33.15 -10.71
N ILE A 404 9.26 -33.72 -11.33
CA ILE A 404 8.08 -33.00 -11.80
C ILE A 404 7.45 -32.15 -10.68
N THR A 405 7.64 -32.58 -9.43
CA THR A 405 7.20 -31.90 -8.22
C THR A 405 7.88 -30.54 -8.06
N GLN A 406 9.21 -30.50 -8.22
CA GLN A 406 9.98 -29.27 -8.13
C GLN A 406 9.61 -28.31 -9.27
N LEU A 407 9.38 -28.86 -10.47
CA LEU A 407 9.01 -28.09 -11.65
C LEU A 407 7.60 -27.46 -11.51
N GLU A 408 6.64 -28.19 -10.94
CA GLU A 408 5.30 -27.68 -10.63
C GLU A 408 5.33 -26.61 -9.52
N LEU A 409 6.17 -26.79 -8.50
CA LEU A 409 6.34 -25.82 -7.41
C LEU A 409 6.96 -24.52 -7.92
N ASP A 410 8.03 -24.59 -8.72
CA ASP A 410 8.64 -23.41 -9.34
C ASP A 410 7.63 -22.71 -10.25
N TYR A 411 6.82 -23.46 -11.02
CA TYR A 411 5.76 -22.87 -11.84
C TYR A 411 4.75 -22.10 -11.00
N ALA A 412 4.25 -22.69 -9.91
CA ALA A 412 3.31 -22.02 -9.02
C ALA A 412 3.93 -20.77 -8.37
N GLN A 413 5.20 -20.83 -7.97
CA GLN A 413 5.91 -19.69 -7.39
C GLN A 413 6.09 -18.54 -8.39
N GLN A 414 6.46 -18.84 -9.65
CA GLN A 414 6.58 -17.83 -10.69
C GLN A 414 5.22 -17.17 -11.01
N VAL A 415 4.12 -17.94 -11.06
CA VAL A 415 2.78 -17.36 -11.27
C VAL A 415 2.40 -16.42 -10.12
N ARG A 416 2.64 -16.83 -8.87
CA ARG A 416 2.39 -15.99 -7.68
C ARG A 416 3.18 -14.69 -7.71
N LYS A 417 4.42 -14.72 -8.23
CA LYS A 417 5.26 -13.53 -8.41
C LYS A 417 4.72 -12.61 -9.51
N VAL A 418 4.31 -13.16 -10.66
CA VAL A 418 3.70 -12.37 -11.74
C VAL A 418 2.41 -11.69 -11.29
N LEU A 419 1.54 -12.41 -10.58
CA LEU A 419 0.30 -11.84 -10.05
C LEU A 419 0.58 -10.68 -9.08
N TYR A 420 1.62 -10.82 -8.23
CA TYR A 420 2.06 -9.75 -7.34
C TYR A 420 2.55 -8.50 -8.10
N ILE A 421 3.43 -8.68 -9.09
CA ILE A 421 3.96 -7.55 -9.88
C ILE A 421 2.83 -6.87 -10.65
N THR A 422 1.95 -7.65 -11.29
CA THR A 422 0.82 -7.11 -12.04
C THR A 422 -0.16 -6.35 -11.16
N GLU A 423 -0.47 -6.83 -9.94
CA GLU A 423 -1.24 -6.06 -8.97
C GLU A 423 -0.59 -4.73 -8.62
N PHE A 424 0.72 -4.73 -8.36
CA PHE A 424 1.46 -3.51 -8.03
C PHE A 424 1.37 -2.48 -9.16
N MET A 425 1.58 -2.91 -10.40
CA MET A 425 1.48 -2.04 -11.58
C MET A 425 0.05 -1.53 -11.82
N LEU A 426 -0.95 -2.40 -11.64
CA LEU A 426 -2.37 -2.04 -11.77
C LEU A 426 -2.78 -0.99 -10.75
N LEU A 427 -2.36 -1.14 -9.49
CA LEU A 427 -2.64 -0.17 -8.44
C LEU A 427 -1.95 1.18 -8.68
N ILE A 428 -0.70 1.21 -9.15
CA ILE A 428 0.00 2.47 -9.51
C ILE A 428 -0.82 3.25 -10.54
N ASN A 429 -1.07 2.62 -11.70
CA ASN A 429 -1.76 3.27 -12.80
C ASN A 429 -3.19 3.69 -12.39
N TYR A 430 -3.86 2.89 -11.56
CA TYR A 430 -5.17 3.25 -11.03
C TYR A 430 -5.12 4.50 -10.15
N VAL A 431 -4.18 4.57 -9.19
CA VAL A 431 -4.02 5.73 -8.29
C VAL A 431 -3.68 6.99 -9.09
N GLU A 432 -2.80 6.89 -10.09
CA GLU A 432 -2.42 8.01 -10.96
C GLU A 432 -3.59 8.53 -11.82
N VAL A 433 -4.63 7.72 -12.06
CA VAL A 433 -5.88 8.15 -12.70
C VAL A 433 -6.86 8.74 -11.69
N ILE A 434 -7.13 8.06 -10.57
CA ILE A 434 -8.19 8.48 -9.65
C ILE A 434 -7.84 9.73 -8.83
N VAL A 435 -6.57 9.95 -8.49
CA VAL A 435 -6.17 11.08 -7.66
C VAL A 435 -6.37 12.42 -8.36
N PRO A 436 -5.96 12.62 -9.63
CA PRO A 436 -6.31 13.81 -10.40
C PRO A 436 -7.83 14.06 -10.49
N VAL A 437 -8.64 13.01 -10.59
CA VAL A 437 -10.11 13.12 -10.61
C VAL A 437 -10.63 13.61 -9.26
N ILE A 438 -10.17 13.00 -8.16
CA ILE A 438 -10.50 13.42 -6.78
C ILE A 438 -10.09 14.87 -6.55
N PHE A 439 -8.88 15.24 -6.96
CA PHE A 439 -8.35 16.60 -6.85
C PHE A 439 -9.23 17.59 -7.62
N SER A 440 -9.55 17.28 -8.89
CA SER A 440 -10.36 18.13 -9.75
C SER A 440 -11.79 18.30 -9.21
N ALA A 441 -12.39 17.22 -8.68
CA ALA A 441 -13.71 17.27 -8.05
C ALA A 441 -13.71 18.16 -6.80
N ASN A 442 -12.72 17.99 -5.92
CA ASN A 442 -12.57 18.83 -4.73
C ASN A 442 -12.33 20.30 -5.09
N LEU A 443 -11.42 20.57 -6.03
CA LEU A 443 -11.11 21.93 -6.50
C LEU A 443 -12.36 22.62 -7.07
N LEU A 444 -13.12 21.92 -7.92
CA LEU A 444 -14.34 22.46 -8.51
C LEU A 444 -15.39 22.80 -7.45
N VAL A 445 -15.65 21.91 -6.49
CA VAL A 445 -16.63 22.16 -5.42
C VAL A 445 -16.16 23.30 -4.51
N MET A 446 -14.89 23.31 -4.12
CA MET A 446 -14.32 24.37 -3.27
C MET A 446 -14.36 25.74 -3.92
N TYR A 447 -14.18 25.81 -5.24
CA TYR A 447 -14.27 27.07 -5.99
C TYR A 447 -15.64 27.75 -5.85
N TYR A 448 -16.72 26.97 -5.83
CA TYR A 448 -18.09 27.46 -5.68
C TYR A 448 -18.54 27.60 -4.22
N LEU A 449 -17.77 27.10 -3.25
CA LEU A 449 -18.08 27.27 -1.83
C LEU A 449 -17.68 28.67 -1.33
N PRO A 450 -18.46 29.28 -0.41
CA PRO A 450 -18.12 30.59 0.16
C PRO A 450 -16.75 30.63 0.85
N ASN A 451 -16.31 29.48 1.37
CA ASN A 451 -15.04 29.34 2.08
C ASN A 451 -13.79 29.46 1.19
N ARG A 452 -13.94 29.57 -0.14
CA ARG A 452 -12.81 29.62 -1.10
C ARG A 452 -11.75 30.68 -0.75
N VAL A 453 -12.18 31.80 -0.18
CA VAL A 453 -11.33 32.95 0.19
C VAL A 453 -10.30 32.61 1.26
N TYR A 454 -10.51 31.52 2.00
CA TYR A 454 -9.60 31.08 3.07
C TYR A 454 -8.63 29.99 2.62
N TYR A 455 -8.67 29.56 1.36
CA TYR A 455 -7.71 28.61 0.79
C TYR A 455 -6.69 29.38 -0.05
N SER A 456 -5.44 29.41 0.39
CA SER A 456 -4.37 30.20 -0.24
C SER A 456 -4.16 29.89 -1.73
N GLN A 457 -4.49 28.68 -2.16
CA GLN A 457 -4.33 28.21 -3.53
C GLN A 457 -5.51 28.53 -4.46
N ILE A 458 -6.67 28.89 -3.89
CA ILE A 458 -7.92 29.13 -4.62
C ILE A 458 -8.35 30.60 -4.50
N ASP A 459 -7.95 31.31 -3.45
CA ASP A 459 -8.34 32.70 -3.16
C ASP A 459 -8.11 33.67 -4.35
N SER A 460 -6.96 33.54 -5.04
CA SER A 460 -6.62 34.38 -6.19
C SER A 460 -6.99 33.78 -7.56
N MET A 461 -7.74 32.67 -7.59
CA MET A 461 -8.06 31.97 -8.83
C MET A 461 -9.27 32.59 -9.54
N ASP A 462 -9.09 33.00 -10.79
CA ASP A 462 -10.18 33.41 -11.68
C ASP A 462 -10.78 32.20 -12.44
N ASP A 463 -11.93 32.41 -13.09
CA ASP A 463 -12.60 31.35 -13.87
C ASP A 463 -11.68 30.79 -14.98
N ALA A 464 -10.90 31.65 -15.62
CA ALA A 464 -9.97 31.25 -16.68
C ALA A 464 -8.86 30.34 -16.14
N LYS A 465 -8.26 30.68 -14.99
CA LYS A 465 -7.24 29.86 -14.32
C LYS A 465 -7.83 28.57 -13.76
N LEU A 466 -9.08 28.56 -13.30
CA LEU A 466 -9.78 27.34 -12.88
C LEU A 466 -9.88 26.36 -14.05
N TRP A 467 -10.48 26.77 -15.16
CA TRP A 467 -10.66 25.91 -16.33
C TRP A 467 -9.33 25.51 -16.97
N SER A 468 -8.32 26.38 -16.96
CA SER A 468 -6.97 26.04 -17.39
C SER A 468 -6.33 24.99 -16.49
N THR A 469 -6.43 25.13 -15.17
CA THR A 469 -5.93 24.15 -14.18
C THR A 469 -6.62 22.80 -14.36
N LEU A 470 -7.96 22.80 -14.38
CA LEU A 470 -8.75 21.60 -14.58
C LEU A 470 -8.42 20.94 -15.92
N GLY A 471 -8.27 21.72 -17.00
CA GLY A 471 -7.89 21.20 -18.30
C GLY A 471 -6.53 20.50 -18.29
N ASN A 472 -5.51 21.09 -17.63
CA ASN A 472 -4.18 20.49 -17.54
C ASN A 472 -4.17 19.21 -16.68
N VAL A 473 -4.83 19.24 -15.52
CA VAL A 473 -4.92 18.08 -14.62
C VAL A 473 -5.76 16.96 -15.25
N MET A 474 -6.84 17.30 -15.95
CA MET A 474 -7.66 16.32 -16.66
C MET A 474 -6.98 15.78 -17.92
N LEU A 475 -6.12 16.56 -18.58
CA LEU A 475 -5.27 16.07 -19.66
C LEU A 475 -4.26 15.03 -19.12
N TYR A 476 -3.62 15.31 -17.98
CA TYR A 476 -2.77 14.34 -17.29
C TYR A 476 -3.57 13.07 -16.94
N CYS A 477 -4.75 13.23 -16.36
CA CYS A 477 -5.65 12.11 -16.05
C CYS A 477 -6.00 11.29 -17.30
N PHE A 478 -6.29 11.94 -18.42
CA PHE A 478 -6.62 11.27 -19.68
C PHE A 478 -5.44 10.44 -20.19
N LEU A 479 -4.23 11.02 -20.17
CA LEU A 479 -3.02 10.32 -20.59
C LEU A 479 -2.70 9.12 -19.68
N GLN A 480 -2.92 9.25 -18.37
CA GLN A 480 -2.81 8.12 -17.44
C GLN A 480 -3.88 7.05 -17.66
N LEU A 481 -5.11 7.44 -18.00
CA LEU A 481 -6.18 6.50 -18.33
C LEU A 481 -5.83 5.70 -19.59
N VAL A 482 -5.27 6.35 -20.61
CA VAL A 482 -4.76 5.67 -21.81
C VAL A 482 -3.67 4.66 -21.44
N SER A 483 -2.73 5.04 -20.57
CA SER A 483 -1.68 4.13 -20.06
C SER A 483 -2.28 2.90 -19.35
N LEU A 484 -3.25 3.11 -18.47
CA LEU A 484 -3.96 2.04 -17.76
C LEU A 484 -4.69 1.09 -18.72
N VAL A 485 -5.38 1.64 -19.73
CA VAL A 485 -6.08 0.85 -20.76
C VAL A 485 -5.09 0.04 -21.61
N ILE A 486 -3.97 0.64 -22.01
CA ILE A 486 -2.89 -0.06 -22.71
C ILE A 486 -2.38 -1.21 -21.83
N MET A 487 -2.18 -1.00 -20.53
CA MET A 487 -1.75 -2.05 -19.63
C MET A 487 -2.78 -3.18 -19.50
N PHE A 488 -4.08 -2.87 -19.43
CA PHE A 488 -5.13 -3.90 -19.46
C PHE A 488 -5.06 -4.74 -20.74
N MET A 489 -4.89 -4.10 -21.91
CA MET A 489 -4.74 -4.80 -23.19
C MET A 489 -3.48 -5.66 -23.23
N LEU A 490 -2.34 -5.14 -22.77
CA LEU A 490 -1.07 -5.86 -22.73
C LEU A 490 -1.12 -7.08 -21.80
N LEU A 491 -1.70 -6.94 -20.61
CA LEU A 491 -1.87 -8.04 -19.66
C LEU A 491 -2.85 -9.08 -20.21
N TRP A 492 -3.95 -8.66 -20.84
CA TRP A 492 -4.86 -9.57 -21.51
C TRP A 492 -4.16 -10.38 -22.60
N HIS A 493 -3.38 -9.72 -23.47
CA HIS A 493 -2.71 -10.36 -24.60
C HIS A 493 -1.55 -11.28 -24.17
N LYS A 494 -0.78 -10.90 -23.14
CA LYS A 494 0.39 -11.67 -22.69
C LYS A 494 0.06 -12.79 -21.70
N LEU A 495 -0.88 -12.55 -20.78
CA LEU A 495 -1.20 -13.43 -19.64
C LEU A 495 -2.55 -14.14 -19.75
N HIS A 496 -3.46 -13.66 -20.60
CA HIS A 496 -4.87 -14.10 -20.61
C HIS A 496 -5.55 -14.00 -19.22
N ILE A 497 -5.13 -13.03 -18.41
CA ILE A 497 -5.74 -12.70 -17.12
C ILE A 497 -6.50 -11.39 -17.28
N SER A 498 -7.72 -11.32 -16.73
CA SER A 498 -8.51 -10.09 -16.75
C SER A 498 -7.95 -9.10 -15.72
N ALA A 499 -7.13 -8.16 -16.19
CA ALA A 499 -6.52 -7.13 -15.37
C ALA A 499 -7.56 -6.23 -14.66
N VAL A 500 -8.69 -5.95 -15.32
CA VAL A 500 -9.81 -5.19 -14.75
C VAL A 500 -10.39 -5.92 -13.53
N ARG A 501 -10.61 -7.24 -13.63
CA ARG A 501 -11.12 -8.04 -12.50
C ARG A 501 -10.07 -8.19 -11.40
N GLN A 502 -8.80 -8.31 -11.74
CA GLN A 502 -7.72 -8.34 -10.73
C GLN A 502 -7.67 -7.03 -9.95
N LEU A 503 -7.73 -5.88 -10.62
CA LEU A 503 -7.74 -4.59 -9.95
C LEU A 503 -9.00 -4.43 -9.07
N ALA A 504 -10.18 -4.75 -9.59
CA ALA A 504 -11.42 -4.71 -8.80
C ALA A 504 -11.41 -5.68 -7.61
N PHE A 505 -10.82 -6.87 -7.77
CA PHE A 505 -10.63 -7.83 -6.67
C PHE A 505 -9.84 -7.20 -5.53
N VAL A 506 -8.70 -6.58 -5.83
CA VAL A 506 -7.83 -5.96 -4.82
C VAL A 506 -8.58 -4.85 -4.11
N LEU A 507 -9.27 -4.01 -4.86
CA LEU A 507 -10.01 -2.87 -4.35
C LEU A 507 -11.25 -3.26 -3.52
N GLU A 508 -11.96 -4.34 -3.86
CA GLU A 508 -13.04 -4.87 -3.01
C GLU A 508 -12.49 -5.59 -1.79
N LYS A 509 -11.46 -6.43 -1.95
CA LYS A 509 -10.87 -7.22 -0.86
C LYS A 509 -10.25 -6.33 0.21
N GLN A 510 -9.54 -5.27 -0.21
CA GLN A 510 -8.88 -4.31 0.68
C GLN A 510 -9.63 -2.97 0.75
N GLY A 511 -10.94 -2.97 0.45
CA GLY A 511 -11.73 -1.74 0.33
C GLY A 511 -11.68 -0.85 1.57
N GLU A 512 -11.81 -1.41 2.77
CA GLU A 512 -11.70 -0.63 4.03
C GLU A 512 -10.33 0.05 4.16
N GLN A 513 -9.26 -0.63 3.78
CA GLN A 513 -7.89 -0.10 3.84
C GLN A 513 -7.63 0.98 2.80
N VAL A 514 -8.12 0.78 1.59
CA VAL A 514 -8.04 1.77 0.52
C VAL A 514 -8.83 3.03 0.90
N GLN A 515 -10.06 2.87 1.39
CA GLN A 515 -10.91 4.00 1.82
C GLN A 515 -10.26 4.79 2.94
N THR A 516 -9.79 4.13 4.00
CA THR A 516 -9.22 4.82 5.16
C THR A 516 -7.98 5.64 4.79
N LYS A 517 -7.13 5.13 3.88
CA LYS A 517 -5.96 5.87 3.38
C LYS A 517 -6.34 7.00 2.43
N LEU A 518 -7.28 6.78 1.50
CA LEU A 518 -7.79 7.84 0.61
C LEU A 518 -8.43 8.97 1.40
N VAL A 519 -9.30 8.65 2.36
CA VAL A 519 -9.91 9.64 3.27
C VAL A 519 -8.80 10.38 4.02
N PHE A 520 -7.87 9.68 4.65
CA PHE A 520 -6.79 10.32 5.40
C PHE A 520 -6.00 11.33 4.56
N TRP A 521 -5.51 10.92 3.38
CA TRP A 521 -4.64 11.76 2.56
C TRP A 521 -5.36 12.91 1.88
N VAL A 522 -6.51 12.64 1.24
CA VAL A 522 -7.29 13.68 0.55
C VAL A 522 -7.79 14.72 1.56
N PHE A 523 -8.31 14.25 2.69
CA PHE A 523 -8.81 15.12 3.73
C PHE A 523 -7.69 15.97 4.33
N TYR A 524 -6.59 15.36 4.76
CA TYR A 524 -5.42 16.10 5.27
C TYR A 524 -4.95 17.15 4.27
N ASN A 525 -4.84 16.76 3.00
CA ASN A 525 -4.30 17.61 1.96
C ASN A 525 -5.14 18.87 1.75
N VAL A 526 -6.46 18.72 1.73
CA VAL A 526 -7.39 19.86 1.66
C VAL A 526 -7.30 20.72 2.91
N GLN A 527 -7.37 20.12 4.11
CA GLN A 527 -7.32 20.88 5.36
C GLN A 527 -5.98 21.63 5.54
N ALA A 528 -4.87 21.05 5.09
CA ALA A 528 -3.54 21.64 5.21
C ALA A 528 -3.37 22.94 4.40
N THR A 529 -4.25 23.22 3.43
CA THR A 529 -4.17 24.41 2.58
C THR A 529 -4.99 25.60 3.10
N LEU A 530 -5.73 25.40 4.19
CA LEU A 530 -6.56 26.41 4.83
C LEU A 530 -5.71 27.41 5.64
N GLN A 531 -5.97 28.71 5.46
CA GLN A 531 -5.26 29.79 6.16
C GLN A 531 -5.39 29.71 7.69
N HIS A 532 -6.50 29.20 8.22
CA HIS A 532 -6.75 29.04 9.66
C HIS A 532 -5.78 28.06 10.34
N PHE A 533 -5.14 27.16 9.60
CA PHE A 533 -4.05 26.31 10.10
C PHE A 533 -2.66 26.95 9.99
N ALA A 534 -2.60 28.20 9.54
CA ALA A 534 -1.38 29.00 9.43
C ALA A 534 -0.26 28.27 8.66
N SER A 535 -0.62 27.65 7.54
CA SER A 535 0.29 26.92 6.65
C SER A 535 1.18 27.84 5.80
N ASP A 536 1.32 29.11 6.19
CA ASP A 536 2.24 30.05 5.58
C ASP A 536 3.64 29.86 6.19
N TYR A 537 4.49 29.16 5.46
CA TYR A 537 5.88 28.88 5.82
C TYR A 537 6.80 30.10 5.72
N THR A 538 6.30 31.28 5.32
CA THR A 538 7.07 32.53 5.32
C THR A 538 7.19 33.19 6.69
N PHE A 539 6.49 32.67 7.72
CA PHE A 539 6.46 33.19 9.09
C PHE A 539 5.94 34.63 9.23
N LYS A 540 5.28 35.20 8.21
CA LYS A 540 4.75 36.57 8.20
C LYS A 540 3.32 36.65 8.75
N PHE A 541 3.11 36.18 9.98
CA PHE A 541 1.77 36.22 10.58
C PHE A 541 1.43 37.65 11.04
N ALA A 542 0.21 38.13 10.73
CA ALA A 542 -0.20 39.51 11.03
C ALA A 542 -0.06 39.85 12.53
N TRP A 543 -0.42 38.92 13.42
CA TRP A 543 -0.32 39.11 14.86
C TRP A 543 1.12 39.11 15.41
N LEU A 544 2.11 38.60 14.67
CA LEU A 544 3.54 38.67 15.04
C LEU A 544 4.14 40.07 14.84
N HIS A 545 3.49 40.90 14.02
CA HIS A 545 3.93 42.26 13.70
C HIS A 545 3.11 43.33 14.43
N HIS A 546 2.10 42.94 15.20
CA HIS A 546 1.39 43.84 16.11
C HIS A 546 2.16 43.93 17.42
N THR A 547 2.75 45.09 17.69
CA THR A 547 3.22 45.47 19.03
C THR A 547 2.03 45.38 19.99
N PRO A 548 2.14 44.70 21.14
CA PRO A 548 1.08 44.70 22.14
C PRO A 548 0.90 46.15 22.62
N THR A 549 -0.32 46.68 22.46
CA THR A 549 -0.76 47.92 23.12
C THR A 549 -1.08 47.68 24.57
#